data_AF-A0A8T4QZJ7-F1
#
_entry.id   AF-A0A8T4QZJ7-F1
#
_cell.length_a   1.000
_cell.length_b   1.000
_cell.length_c   1.000
_cell.angle_alpha   90.00
_cell.angle_beta   90.00
_cell.angle_gamma   90.00
#
_symmetry.space_group_name_H-M   'P 1'
#
loop_
_entity.id
_entity.type
_entity.pdbx_description
1 polymer ?
#
loop_
_entity_poly.entity_id
_entity_poly.type
_entity_poly.pdbx_seq_one_letter_code
_entity_poly.pdbx_strand_id
1 'polypeptide(L)'
;MSALLHASAELAGLELDEEGRQFLGKGYSSIVYRVPVKGSGTCVVKKVSHSEGLPKLVNTIIFGNPLDLIATEEAVRTAYFRRRVFSSLVYFWTRGTIGVANAIGYGFDDEARAYYLVTEYVQGKGPRFVTPFSKDGNGGLEELISNVMEPLREHFLEINASDWQLNYRNSRSVANFIRGKKLDEEVERWFMVDLESGVPALAVMPVPKPSYMRDFWRYFRSFPSFDDVDIPALQAYLDENADDLAGFLGSKRFSELESDLKELDAAQSAWESMSRTDKYIKSSLEKGNYYC
;
A
#
# COMPACT_ATOMS: atom_id res chain seq x y z
N MET A 1 2.26 32.80 -14.94
CA MET A 1 2.58 31.80 -15.98
C MET A 1 3.83 31.03 -15.56
N SER A 2 3.69 30.08 -14.64
CA SER A 2 4.74 29.10 -14.36
C SER A 2 4.29 27.81 -15.02
N ALA A 3 4.98 27.40 -16.07
CA ALA A 3 4.85 26.06 -16.61
C ALA A 3 5.44 25.12 -15.57
N LEU A 4 4.59 24.64 -14.65
CA LEU A 4 4.89 23.43 -13.88
C LEU A 4 4.98 22.30 -14.92
N LEU A 5 6.21 22.03 -15.34
CA LEU A 5 6.59 20.77 -15.97
C LEU A 5 6.21 19.67 -14.98
N HIS A 6 4.99 19.15 -15.09
CA HIS A 6 4.58 17.94 -14.40
C HIS A 6 5.48 16.84 -14.95
N ALA A 7 6.43 16.39 -14.13
CA ALA A 7 7.26 15.23 -14.43
C ALA A 7 6.33 14.08 -14.77
N SER A 8 6.50 13.54 -15.98
CA SER A 8 5.73 12.39 -16.44
C SER A 8 5.97 11.22 -15.49
N ALA A 9 4.88 10.56 -15.13
CA ALA A 9 4.85 9.32 -14.37
C ALA A 9 5.99 8.37 -14.77
N GLU A 10 6.71 7.82 -13.78
CA GLU A 10 7.50 6.60 -13.95
C GLU A 10 6.56 5.39 -14.12
N LEU A 11 5.69 5.43 -15.13
CA LEU A 11 5.13 4.23 -15.71
C LEU A 11 6.29 3.61 -16.45
N ALA A 12 6.86 2.49 -15.97
CA ALA A 12 8.06 1.84 -16.51
C ALA A 12 8.00 1.52 -18.03
N GLY A 13 7.99 2.54 -18.89
CA GLY A 13 7.68 2.47 -20.31
C GLY A 13 6.24 2.10 -20.67
N LEU A 14 5.29 2.05 -19.72
CA LEU A 14 3.92 1.56 -19.98
C LEU A 14 3.00 2.67 -20.47
N GLU A 15 2.40 2.47 -21.65
CA GLU A 15 1.32 3.33 -22.13
C GLU A 15 -0.05 2.77 -21.70
N LEU A 16 -0.76 3.53 -20.88
CA LEU A 16 -2.10 3.16 -20.40
C LEU A 16 -3.19 3.61 -21.38
N ASP A 17 -4.19 2.75 -21.58
CA ASP A 17 -5.42 3.06 -22.30
C ASP A 17 -6.48 3.61 -21.34
N GLU A 18 -6.40 4.91 -21.06
CA GLU A 18 -7.30 5.60 -20.12
C GLU A 18 -8.76 5.61 -20.61
N GLU A 19 -9.02 5.53 -21.93
CA GLU A 19 -10.37 5.43 -22.49
C GLU A 19 -11.00 4.06 -22.20
N GLY A 20 -10.18 3.01 -22.19
CA GLY A 20 -10.57 1.65 -21.84
C GLY A 20 -10.67 1.35 -20.34
N ARG A 21 -10.51 2.36 -19.45
CA ARG A 21 -10.52 2.13 -18.01
C ARG A 21 -11.87 1.63 -17.50
N GLN A 22 -11.85 0.63 -16.63
CA GLN A 22 -13.02 0.05 -15.99
C GLN A 22 -12.99 0.29 -14.48
N PHE A 23 -14.07 0.84 -13.92
CA PHE A 23 -14.22 1.00 -12.48
C PHE A 23 -14.26 -0.37 -11.77
N LEU A 24 -13.41 -0.56 -10.76
CA LEU A 24 -13.37 -1.75 -9.92
C LEU A 24 -13.99 -1.52 -8.54
N GLY A 25 -13.86 -0.32 -7.99
CA GLY A 25 -14.39 0.00 -6.66
C GLY A 25 -13.98 1.35 -6.14
N LYS A 26 -14.63 1.79 -5.07
CA LYS A 26 -14.33 3.01 -4.32
C LYS A 26 -14.14 2.67 -2.85
N GLY A 27 -12.97 3.00 -2.33
CA GLY A 27 -12.66 2.98 -0.90
C GLY A 27 -12.81 4.35 -0.26
N TYR A 28 -12.47 4.42 1.03
CA TYR A 28 -12.51 5.67 1.81
C TYR A 28 -11.58 6.76 1.30
N SER A 29 -10.42 6.38 0.74
CA SER A 29 -9.36 7.30 0.33
C SER A 29 -8.93 7.14 -1.12
N SER A 30 -9.57 6.27 -1.88
CA SER A 30 -9.21 6.02 -3.28
C SER A 30 -10.36 5.46 -4.13
N ILE A 31 -10.26 5.69 -5.44
CA ILE A 31 -11.04 5.03 -6.47
C ILE A 31 -10.09 4.14 -7.26
N VAL A 32 -10.53 2.94 -7.56
CA VAL A 32 -9.70 1.90 -8.18
C VAL A 32 -10.25 1.58 -9.56
N TYR A 33 -9.38 1.65 -10.56
CA TYR A 33 -9.68 1.32 -11.94
C TYR A 33 -8.81 0.15 -12.41
N ARG A 34 -9.37 -0.71 -13.23
CA ARG A 34 -8.61 -1.60 -14.12
C ARG A 34 -8.34 -0.82 -15.40
N VAL A 35 -7.09 -0.74 -15.83
CA VAL A 35 -6.70 0.02 -17.02
C VAL A 35 -5.96 -0.93 -17.98
N PRO A 36 -6.41 -1.08 -19.24
CA PRO A 36 -5.66 -1.82 -20.23
C PRO A 36 -4.32 -1.15 -20.53
N VAL A 37 -3.29 -1.95 -20.82
CA VAL A 37 -2.01 -1.45 -21.33
C VAL A 37 -2.05 -1.56 -22.86
N LYS A 38 -1.70 -0.46 -23.54
CA LYS A 38 -1.77 -0.39 -25.00
C LYS A 38 -0.87 -1.43 -25.65
N GLY A 39 -1.42 -2.21 -26.57
CA GLY A 39 -0.67 -3.16 -27.38
C GLY A 39 -0.17 -4.43 -26.65
N SER A 40 -0.41 -4.59 -25.34
CA SER A 40 0.07 -5.77 -24.60
C SER A 40 -1.00 -6.84 -24.36
N GLY A 41 -2.30 -6.48 -24.44
CA GLY A 41 -3.40 -7.35 -24.01
C GLY A 41 -3.48 -7.56 -22.49
N THR A 42 -2.61 -6.91 -21.71
CA THR A 42 -2.58 -6.98 -20.26
C THR A 42 -3.32 -5.81 -19.62
N CYS A 43 -3.55 -5.89 -18.31
CA CYS A 43 -4.17 -4.82 -17.54
C CYS A 43 -3.35 -4.51 -16.29
N VAL A 44 -3.53 -3.30 -15.79
CA VAL A 44 -2.99 -2.81 -14.52
C VAL A 44 -4.12 -2.30 -13.65
N VAL A 45 -3.82 -2.06 -12.38
CA VAL A 45 -4.73 -1.37 -11.46
C VAL A 45 -4.21 0.04 -11.24
N LYS A 46 -5.04 1.05 -11.49
CA LYS A 46 -4.77 2.46 -11.17
C LYS A 46 -5.63 2.85 -9.96
N LYS A 47 -4.97 3.09 -8.82
CA LYS A 47 -5.59 3.54 -7.58
C LYS A 47 -5.39 5.05 -7.48
N VAL A 48 -6.43 5.81 -7.79
CA VAL A 48 -6.43 7.28 -7.72
C VAL A 48 -6.89 7.68 -6.32
N SER A 49 -6.08 8.43 -5.59
CA SER A 49 -6.43 8.84 -4.24
C SER A 49 -7.50 9.95 -4.29
N HIS A 50 -8.52 9.91 -3.41
CA HIS A 50 -9.51 11.01 -3.27
C HIS A 50 -9.86 11.25 -1.80
N SER A 51 -10.11 12.51 -1.41
CA SER A 51 -10.47 12.89 -0.03
C SER A 51 -11.92 13.35 0.06
N GLU A 52 -12.83 12.47 0.47
CA GLU A 52 -14.22 12.82 0.75
C GLU A 52 -14.65 12.36 2.15
N GLY A 53 -15.48 13.15 2.83
CA GLY A 53 -16.16 12.76 4.07
C GLY A 53 -15.26 12.59 5.31
N LEU A 54 -15.53 11.54 6.10
CA LEU A 54 -14.90 11.28 7.40
C LEU A 54 -13.36 11.09 7.34
N PRO A 55 -12.78 10.38 6.35
CA PRO A 55 -11.32 10.32 6.12
C PRO A 55 -10.68 11.71 6.04
N LYS A 56 -11.31 12.64 5.32
CA LYS A 56 -10.85 14.02 5.19
C LYS A 56 -10.80 14.74 6.53
N LEU A 57 -11.85 14.59 7.35
CA LEU A 57 -11.91 15.19 8.68
C LEU A 57 -10.83 14.62 9.61
N VAL A 58 -10.69 13.29 9.64
CA VAL A 58 -9.70 12.59 10.46
C VAL A 58 -8.28 13.04 10.13
N ASN A 59 -7.91 13.01 8.85
CA ASN A 59 -6.57 13.41 8.43
C ASN A 59 -6.32 14.89 8.65
N THR A 60 -7.34 15.74 8.47
CA THR A 60 -7.20 17.18 8.76
C THR A 60 -6.91 17.43 10.23
N ILE A 61 -7.56 16.69 11.15
CA ILE A 61 -7.33 16.83 12.59
C ILE A 61 -5.94 16.32 12.98
N ILE A 62 -5.52 15.20 12.41
CA ILE A 62 -4.32 14.47 12.85
C ILE A 62 -3.05 15.01 12.18
N PHE A 63 -3.09 15.20 10.86
CA PHE A 63 -1.95 15.58 10.04
C PHE A 63 -2.02 17.02 9.54
N GLY A 64 -3.15 17.72 9.77
CA GLY A 64 -3.36 19.07 9.24
C GLY A 64 -3.71 19.10 7.75
N ASN A 65 -3.98 17.95 7.12
CA ASN A 65 -4.26 17.84 5.69
C ASN A 65 -5.41 16.87 5.40
N PRO A 66 -6.30 17.14 4.42
CA PRO A 66 -7.37 16.24 4.02
C PRO A 66 -6.96 14.80 3.64
N LEU A 67 -5.76 14.50 3.12
CA LEU A 67 -5.26 13.12 2.91
C LEU A 67 -3.76 13.07 2.57
N ASP A 68 -2.99 12.17 3.17
CA ASP A 68 -1.52 12.10 3.02
C ASP A 68 -1.06 11.72 1.60
N LEU A 69 -1.63 10.67 1.00
CA LEU A 69 -1.28 10.23 -0.37
C LEU A 69 -1.78 11.19 -1.47
N ILE A 70 -2.67 12.11 -1.14
CA ILE A 70 -3.15 13.15 -2.07
C ILE A 70 -2.32 14.42 -1.98
N ALA A 71 -1.59 14.59 -0.87
CA ALA A 71 -1.07 15.89 -0.52
C ALA A 71 0.19 16.28 -1.28
N THR A 72 1.00 15.28 -1.65
CA THR A 72 2.39 15.47 -2.07
C THR A 72 2.88 14.26 -2.88
N GLU A 73 3.72 14.53 -3.87
CA GLU A 73 4.42 13.49 -4.64
C GLU A 73 5.24 12.55 -3.72
N GLU A 74 5.85 13.10 -2.68
CA GLU A 74 6.70 12.35 -1.76
C GLU A 74 5.92 11.26 -1.01
N ALA A 75 4.63 11.48 -0.72
CA ALA A 75 3.77 10.48 -0.09
C ALA A 75 3.46 9.31 -1.03
N VAL A 76 3.12 9.60 -2.30
CA VAL A 76 2.87 8.52 -3.28
C VAL A 76 4.15 7.77 -3.64
N ARG A 77 5.31 8.45 -3.67
CA ARG A 77 6.64 7.82 -3.82
C ARG A 77 6.95 6.88 -2.66
N THR A 78 6.67 7.31 -1.43
CA THR A 78 6.83 6.46 -0.23
C THR A 78 5.98 5.20 -0.36
N ALA A 79 4.72 5.34 -0.73
CA ALA A 79 3.83 4.19 -1.02
C ALA A 79 4.37 3.27 -2.13
N TYR A 80 4.85 3.85 -3.23
CA TYR A 80 5.43 3.12 -4.36
C TYR A 80 6.61 2.25 -3.93
N PHE A 81 7.65 2.84 -3.33
CA PHE A 81 8.85 2.11 -2.94
C PHE A 81 8.59 1.14 -1.79
N ARG A 82 7.74 1.51 -0.84
CA ARG A 82 7.32 0.62 0.25
C ARG A 82 6.70 -0.66 -0.29
N ARG A 83 5.77 -0.55 -1.25
CA ARG A 83 5.14 -1.73 -1.88
C ARG A 83 6.17 -2.59 -2.61
N ARG A 84 7.15 -1.98 -3.28
CA ARG A 84 8.22 -2.72 -4.00
C ARG A 84 9.15 -3.48 -3.04
N VAL A 85 9.59 -2.81 -1.99
CA VAL A 85 10.36 -3.42 -0.89
C VAL A 85 9.60 -4.61 -0.31
N PHE A 86 8.33 -4.41 0.09
CA PHE A 86 7.52 -5.48 0.64
C PHE A 86 7.18 -6.58 -0.36
N SER A 87 7.08 -6.29 -1.65
CA SER A 87 6.90 -7.31 -2.68
C SER A 87 8.06 -8.31 -2.67
N SER A 88 9.30 -7.82 -2.59
CA SER A 88 10.50 -8.67 -2.51
C SER A 88 10.59 -9.41 -1.17
N LEU A 89 10.33 -8.73 -0.05
CA LEU A 89 10.39 -9.34 1.27
C LEU A 89 9.32 -10.40 1.50
N VAL A 90 8.06 -10.11 1.14
CA VAL A 90 6.97 -11.10 1.22
C VAL A 90 7.27 -12.30 0.33
N TYR A 91 7.81 -12.09 -0.86
CA TYR A 91 8.21 -13.19 -1.74
C TYR A 91 9.30 -14.07 -1.08
N PHE A 92 10.29 -13.45 -0.42
CA PHE A 92 11.33 -14.14 0.34
C PHE A 92 10.76 -14.90 1.55
N TRP A 93 10.05 -14.22 2.46
CA TRP A 93 9.50 -14.79 3.70
C TRP A 93 8.61 -15.98 3.44
N THR A 94 7.78 -15.89 2.40
CA THR A 94 6.76 -16.89 2.10
C THR A 94 7.23 -17.92 1.08
N ARG A 95 8.50 -17.82 0.65
CA ARG A 95 9.09 -18.64 -0.42
C ARG A 95 8.21 -18.66 -1.69
N GLY A 96 7.60 -17.52 -2.00
CA GLY A 96 6.73 -17.32 -3.16
C GLY A 96 5.32 -17.91 -3.05
N THR A 97 4.92 -18.45 -1.90
CA THR A 97 3.55 -18.96 -1.70
C THR A 97 2.51 -17.83 -1.63
N ILE A 98 2.92 -16.63 -1.22
CA ILE A 98 2.08 -15.42 -1.22
C ILE A 98 2.68 -14.41 -2.20
N GLY A 99 1.82 -13.79 -3.00
CA GLY A 99 2.18 -12.71 -3.89
C GLY A 99 1.86 -11.34 -3.30
N VAL A 100 2.52 -10.32 -3.82
CA VAL A 100 2.10 -8.91 -3.67
C VAL A 100 1.84 -8.38 -5.07
N ALA A 101 0.72 -7.68 -5.26
CA ALA A 101 0.49 -6.94 -6.50
C ALA A 101 1.47 -5.76 -6.53
N ASN A 102 2.57 -5.89 -7.24
CA ASN A 102 3.70 -4.97 -7.13
C ASN A 102 3.33 -3.58 -7.68
N ALA A 103 3.97 -2.55 -7.15
CA ALA A 103 3.90 -1.19 -7.70
C ALA A 103 4.77 -1.12 -8.97
N ILE A 104 4.18 -0.60 -10.04
CA ILE A 104 4.81 -0.50 -11.37
C ILE A 104 4.87 0.94 -11.89
N GLY A 105 4.12 1.85 -11.26
CA GLY A 105 4.30 3.29 -11.47
C GLY A 105 3.46 4.11 -10.50
N TYR A 106 3.64 5.41 -10.54
CA TYR A 106 2.82 6.41 -9.85
C TYR A 106 2.79 7.69 -10.68
N GLY A 107 1.87 8.59 -10.37
CA GLY A 107 1.82 9.90 -11.04
C GLY A 107 0.71 10.78 -10.51
N PHE A 108 0.43 11.87 -11.22
CA PHE A 108 -0.65 12.81 -10.91
C PHE A 108 -1.74 12.73 -11.99
N ASP A 109 -3.00 12.62 -11.55
CA ASP A 109 -4.17 12.63 -12.42
C ASP A 109 -4.74 14.04 -12.47
N ASP A 110 -4.61 14.73 -13.60
CA ASP A 110 -5.04 16.13 -13.77
C ASP A 110 -6.56 16.30 -13.65
N GLU A 111 -7.33 15.32 -14.11
CA GLU A 111 -8.80 15.34 -14.06
C GLU A 111 -9.28 15.20 -12.61
N ALA A 112 -8.73 14.23 -11.88
CA ALA A 112 -9.07 13.99 -10.48
C ALA A 112 -8.34 14.94 -9.51
N ARG A 113 -7.32 15.65 -9.98
CA ARG A 113 -6.42 16.51 -9.20
C ARG A 113 -5.82 15.79 -7.99
N ALA A 114 -5.32 14.59 -8.23
CA ALA A 114 -4.79 13.74 -7.18
C ALA A 114 -3.71 12.80 -7.68
N TYR A 115 -2.80 12.42 -6.78
CA TYR A 115 -1.84 11.37 -7.07
C TYR A 115 -2.50 10.00 -7.19
N TYR A 116 -1.88 9.14 -8.00
CA TYR A 116 -2.27 7.77 -8.19
C TYR A 116 -1.08 6.81 -8.08
N LEU A 117 -1.39 5.58 -7.69
CA LEU A 117 -0.47 4.45 -7.72
C LEU A 117 -0.94 3.45 -8.77
N VAL A 118 -0.02 2.92 -9.56
CA VAL A 118 -0.27 1.86 -10.55
C VAL A 118 0.37 0.57 -10.08
N THR A 119 -0.41 -0.50 -10.09
CA THR A 119 0.00 -1.81 -9.58
C THR A 119 -0.35 -2.90 -10.59
N GLU A 120 0.27 -4.06 -10.42
CA GLU A 120 -0.10 -5.25 -11.19
C GLU A 120 -1.58 -5.59 -11.00
N TYR A 121 -2.25 -6.03 -12.08
CA TYR A 121 -3.59 -6.58 -11.99
C TYR A 121 -3.56 -8.06 -11.61
N VAL A 122 -4.26 -8.39 -10.54
CA VAL A 122 -4.46 -9.77 -10.10
C VAL A 122 -5.92 -10.14 -10.36
N GLN A 123 -6.13 -11.20 -11.14
CA GLN A 123 -7.45 -11.73 -11.41
C GLN A 123 -7.85 -12.66 -10.26
N GLY A 124 -8.73 -12.18 -9.40
CA GLY A 124 -9.08 -12.91 -8.19
C GLY A 124 -10.36 -12.43 -7.52
N LYS A 125 -10.63 -13.01 -6.35
CA LYS A 125 -11.76 -12.64 -5.49
C LYS A 125 -11.25 -12.42 -4.07
N GLY A 126 -11.80 -11.41 -3.41
CA GLY A 126 -11.57 -11.20 -1.99
C GLY A 126 -12.13 -12.35 -1.14
N PRO A 127 -11.67 -12.49 0.11
CA PRO A 127 -12.20 -13.47 1.05
C PRO A 127 -13.69 -13.23 1.31
N ARG A 128 -14.46 -14.31 1.46
CA ARG A 128 -15.89 -14.21 1.78
C ARG A 128 -16.10 -14.36 3.28
N PHE A 129 -16.77 -13.39 3.89
CA PHE A 129 -17.19 -13.49 5.28
C PHE A 129 -18.35 -14.49 5.40
N VAL A 130 -18.22 -15.44 6.33
CA VAL A 130 -19.32 -16.35 6.67
C VAL A 130 -20.36 -15.58 7.45
N THR A 131 -21.52 -15.39 6.84
CA THR A 131 -22.74 -14.99 7.55
C THR A 131 -23.49 -16.24 8.05
N PRO A 132 -24.33 -16.13 9.09
CA PRO A 132 -25.15 -17.25 9.59
C PRO A 132 -26.06 -17.91 8.55
N PHE A 133 -26.23 -17.29 7.37
CA PHE A 133 -27.05 -17.77 6.26
C PHE A 133 -26.22 -18.29 5.07
N SER A 134 -24.90 -18.37 5.22
CA SER A 134 -24.00 -18.84 4.16
C SER A 134 -24.10 -20.35 4.05
N LYS A 135 -24.49 -20.85 2.87
CA LYS A 135 -24.58 -22.29 2.58
C LYS A 135 -23.23 -22.92 2.24
N ASP A 136 -22.26 -22.09 1.86
CA ASP A 136 -20.92 -22.49 1.49
C ASP A 136 -19.97 -22.18 2.67
N GLY A 137 -18.98 -23.05 2.92
CA GLY A 137 -18.06 -22.97 4.06
C GLY A 137 -17.25 -21.67 4.17
N ASN A 138 -16.21 -21.68 5.00
CA ASN A 138 -15.41 -20.52 5.44
C ASN A 138 -14.69 -19.68 4.36
N GLY A 139 -14.99 -19.83 3.06
CA GLY A 139 -14.64 -18.85 2.03
C GLY A 139 -13.15 -18.52 1.91
N GLY A 140 -12.28 -19.40 2.41
CA GLY A 140 -10.84 -19.18 2.53
C GLY A 140 -10.41 -18.20 3.63
N LEU A 141 -11.33 -17.70 4.48
CA LEU A 141 -11.01 -16.71 5.52
C LEU A 141 -10.11 -17.28 6.62
N GLU A 142 -10.38 -18.51 7.07
CA GLU A 142 -9.54 -19.17 8.09
C GLU A 142 -8.13 -19.45 7.54
N GLU A 143 -8.04 -19.94 6.31
CA GLU A 143 -6.77 -20.13 5.60
C GLU A 143 -6.03 -18.80 5.44
N LEU A 144 -6.71 -17.73 5.05
CA LEU A 144 -6.12 -16.40 4.94
C LEU A 144 -5.57 -15.92 6.29
N ILE A 145 -6.33 -16.08 7.37
CA ILE A 145 -5.88 -15.60 8.69
C ILE A 145 -4.66 -16.40 9.15
N SER A 146 -4.79 -17.73 9.23
CA SER A 146 -3.77 -18.58 9.87
C SER A 146 -2.55 -18.85 9.01
N ASN A 147 -2.69 -18.90 7.68
CA ASN A 147 -1.57 -19.26 6.79
C ASN A 147 -0.95 -18.05 6.10
N VAL A 148 -1.59 -16.87 6.14
CA VAL A 148 -1.11 -15.67 5.44
C VAL A 148 -0.95 -14.50 6.41
N MET A 149 -2.03 -14.04 7.03
CA MET A 149 -2.03 -12.79 7.80
C MET A 149 -1.22 -12.90 9.09
N GLU A 150 -1.39 -13.97 9.87
CA GLU A 150 -0.64 -14.15 11.13
C GLU A 150 0.87 -14.34 10.88
N PRO A 151 1.34 -15.21 9.97
CA PRO A 151 2.76 -15.34 9.68
C PRO A 151 3.39 -14.06 9.11
N LEU A 152 2.71 -13.39 8.17
CA LEU A 152 3.22 -12.12 7.62
C LEU A 152 3.31 -11.03 8.68
N ARG A 153 2.34 -10.99 9.60
CA ARG A 153 2.36 -10.06 10.72
C ARG A 153 3.62 -10.25 11.57
N GLU A 154 4.03 -11.48 11.84
CA GLU A 154 5.26 -11.74 12.62
C GLU A 154 6.49 -11.14 11.93
N HIS A 155 6.66 -11.35 10.62
CA HIS A 155 7.76 -10.75 9.87
C HIS A 155 7.73 -9.21 9.83
N PHE A 156 6.55 -8.61 9.67
CA PHE A 156 6.43 -7.15 9.74
C PHE A 156 6.87 -6.62 11.11
N LEU A 157 6.56 -7.35 12.19
CA LEU A 157 6.96 -6.97 13.54
C LEU A 157 8.45 -7.13 13.80
N GLU A 158 9.12 -8.08 13.15
CA GLU A 158 10.58 -8.26 13.25
C GLU A 158 11.34 -7.02 12.76
N ILE A 159 10.82 -6.35 11.73
CA ILE A 159 11.41 -5.15 11.14
C ILE A 159 10.77 -3.84 11.62
N ASN A 160 10.01 -3.87 12.72
CA ASN A 160 9.26 -2.73 13.26
C ASN A 160 8.30 -2.05 12.25
N ALA A 161 7.84 -2.77 11.22
CA ALA A 161 6.87 -2.25 10.28
C ALA A 161 5.45 -2.26 10.87
N SER A 162 4.63 -1.36 10.34
CA SER A 162 3.22 -1.21 10.70
C SER A 162 2.41 -2.48 10.37
N ASP A 163 1.87 -3.16 11.40
CA ASP A 163 1.20 -4.46 11.24
C ASP A 163 -0.33 -4.37 11.08
N TRP A 164 -0.91 -3.19 11.19
CA TRP A 164 -2.37 -3.05 11.23
C TRP A 164 -3.05 -3.45 9.91
N GLN A 165 -2.33 -3.34 8.78
CA GLN A 165 -2.78 -3.80 7.46
C GLN A 165 -2.81 -5.32 7.34
N LEU A 166 -2.21 -6.04 8.30
CA LEU A 166 -2.17 -7.50 8.41
C LEU A 166 -2.95 -8.01 9.63
N ASN A 167 -3.47 -7.09 10.46
CA ASN A 167 -4.18 -7.46 11.68
C ASN A 167 -5.64 -7.79 11.35
N TYR A 168 -6.00 -9.07 11.29
CA TYR A 168 -7.36 -9.54 10.96
C TYR A 168 -8.47 -8.96 11.86
N ARG A 169 -8.11 -8.44 13.04
CA ARG A 169 -9.05 -7.76 13.95
C ARG A 169 -9.48 -6.40 13.43
N ASN A 170 -8.71 -5.83 12.51
CA ASN A 170 -9.17 -4.75 11.65
C ASN A 170 -9.87 -5.39 10.45
N SER A 171 -11.20 -5.30 10.37
CA SER A 171 -11.95 -5.88 9.25
C SER A 171 -11.51 -5.39 7.86
N ARG A 172 -10.77 -4.27 7.80
CA ARG A 172 -10.22 -3.73 6.55
C ARG A 172 -8.96 -4.47 6.08
N SER A 173 -8.16 -5.04 6.97
CA SER A 173 -6.92 -5.75 6.58
C SER A 173 -7.23 -6.99 5.74
N VAL A 174 -8.33 -7.68 6.04
CA VAL A 174 -8.82 -8.83 5.28
C VAL A 174 -9.14 -8.45 3.82
N ALA A 175 -9.59 -7.22 3.59
CA ALA A 175 -9.90 -6.72 2.24
C ALA A 175 -8.64 -6.38 1.41
N ASN A 176 -7.46 -6.34 2.03
CA ASN A 176 -6.20 -6.13 1.33
C ASN A 176 -5.71 -7.38 0.60
N PHE A 177 -6.41 -8.51 0.74
CA PHE A 177 -6.04 -9.78 0.14
C PHE A 177 -7.08 -10.24 -0.86
N ILE A 178 -6.60 -10.81 -1.97
CA ILE A 178 -7.43 -11.56 -2.89
C ILE A 178 -6.80 -12.92 -3.17
N ARG A 179 -7.63 -13.95 -3.33
CA ARG A 179 -7.19 -15.22 -3.88
C ARG A 179 -7.37 -15.18 -5.39
N GLY A 180 -6.32 -15.48 -6.12
CA GLY A 180 -6.34 -15.35 -7.57
C GLY A 180 -5.01 -15.69 -8.20
N LYS A 181 -4.85 -15.25 -9.45
CA LYS A 181 -3.62 -15.43 -10.23
C LYS A 181 -3.35 -14.17 -11.06
N LYS A 182 -2.08 -13.97 -11.43
CA LYS A 182 -1.73 -12.98 -12.46
C LYS A 182 -2.15 -13.52 -13.83
N LEU A 183 -2.30 -12.63 -14.82
CA LEU A 183 -2.76 -12.98 -16.17
C LEU A 183 -1.94 -14.13 -16.80
N ASP A 184 -0.63 -14.15 -16.56
CA ASP A 184 0.31 -15.13 -17.13
C ASP A 184 0.68 -16.27 -16.15
N GLU A 185 -0.02 -16.37 -15.01
CA GLU A 185 0.22 -17.42 -14.01
C GLU A 185 -0.92 -18.44 -14.01
N GLU A 186 -0.57 -19.74 -13.93
CA GLU A 186 -1.56 -20.81 -13.77
C GLU A 186 -1.89 -21.12 -12.31
N VAL A 187 -0.99 -20.76 -11.39
CA VAL A 187 -1.12 -21.10 -9.97
C VAL A 187 -1.94 -20.03 -9.25
N GLU A 188 -3.05 -20.46 -8.66
CA GLU A 188 -3.84 -19.62 -7.76
C GLU A 188 -3.17 -19.55 -6.39
N ARG A 189 -3.01 -18.34 -5.85
CA ARG A 189 -2.48 -18.09 -4.50
C ARG A 189 -3.10 -16.84 -3.90
N TRP A 190 -2.76 -16.56 -2.65
CA TRP A 190 -3.11 -15.28 -2.02
C TRP A 190 -2.20 -14.18 -2.53
N PHE A 191 -2.80 -13.04 -2.85
CA PHE A 191 -2.12 -11.81 -3.20
C PHE A 191 -2.51 -10.70 -2.24
N MET A 192 -1.51 -10.04 -1.67
CA MET A 192 -1.69 -8.75 -1.03
C MET A 192 -1.79 -7.68 -2.12
N VAL A 193 -2.95 -7.04 -2.23
CA VAL A 193 -3.24 -6.05 -3.29
C VAL A 193 -3.22 -4.62 -2.78
N ASP A 194 -3.25 -4.43 -1.46
CA ASP A 194 -3.21 -3.11 -0.83
C ASP A 194 -2.22 -3.08 0.34
N LEU A 195 -1.25 -2.16 0.25
CA LEU A 195 -0.22 -1.85 1.26
C LEU A 195 -0.21 -0.35 1.59
N GLU A 196 -1.23 0.40 1.15
CA GLU A 196 -1.33 1.84 1.36
C GLU A 196 -2.72 2.22 1.84
N SER A 197 -2.75 2.60 3.10
CA SER A 197 -3.86 3.31 3.69
C SER A 197 -3.80 4.78 3.33
N GLY A 198 -4.99 5.37 3.16
CA GLY A 198 -5.14 6.82 3.24
C GLY A 198 -5.71 7.26 4.59
N VAL A 199 -5.81 6.38 5.59
CA VAL A 199 -6.38 6.76 6.88
C VAL A 199 -5.54 6.10 7.96
N PRO A 200 -5.06 6.86 8.95
CA PRO A 200 -4.29 6.30 10.06
C PRO A 200 -5.14 5.27 10.79
N ALA A 201 -4.50 4.28 11.38
CA ALA A 201 -5.19 3.28 12.18
C ALA A 201 -5.77 3.92 13.46
N LEU A 202 -7.00 4.45 13.36
CA LEU A 202 -7.65 5.13 14.49
C LEU A 202 -8.18 4.17 15.56
N ALA A 203 -8.47 2.92 15.19
CA ALA A 203 -9.10 1.96 16.06
C ALA A 203 -8.77 0.53 15.64
N VAL A 204 -7.61 0.02 16.05
CA VAL A 204 -7.54 -1.41 16.39
C VAL A 204 -8.13 -1.48 17.80
N MET A 205 -9.46 -1.62 17.93
CA MET A 205 -10.05 -1.80 19.25
C MET A 205 -9.50 -3.10 19.85
N PRO A 206 -8.69 -3.05 20.92
CA PRO A 206 -8.30 -4.26 21.60
C PRO A 206 -9.54 -4.76 22.34
N VAL A 207 -9.99 -5.97 22.03
CA VAL A 207 -10.77 -6.72 23.02
C VAL A 207 -9.87 -6.80 24.27
N PRO A 208 -10.34 -6.42 25.48
CA PRO A 208 -9.48 -6.36 26.64
C PRO A 208 -9.15 -7.78 27.11
N LYS A 209 -8.08 -8.37 26.56
CA LYS A 209 -7.41 -9.54 27.13
C LYS A 209 -6.01 -9.13 27.59
N PRO A 210 -5.51 -9.68 28.71
CA PRO A 210 -4.18 -9.34 29.24
C PRO A 210 -3.04 -9.51 28.22
N SER A 211 -3.13 -10.52 27.33
CA SER A 211 -2.16 -10.75 26.26
C SER A 211 -2.10 -9.62 25.21
N TYR A 212 -3.11 -8.75 25.15
CA TYR A 212 -3.19 -7.65 24.18
C TYR A 212 -2.81 -6.29 24.77
N MET A 213 -2.44 -6.23 26.06
CA MET A 213 -1.93 -5.00 26.65
C MET A 213 -0.61 -4.56 26.02
N ARG A 214 0.24 -5.51 25.60
CA ARG A 214 1.47 -5.21 24.85
C ARG A 214 1.16 -4.52 23.52
N ASP A 215 0.25 -5.09 22.74
CA ASP A 215 -0.20 -4.51 21.46
C ASP A 215 -0.84 -3.14 21.68
N PHE A 216 -1.70 -3.00 22.69
CA PHE A 216 -2.33 -1.73 23.05
C PHE A 216 -1.31 -0.64 23.39
N TRP A 217 -0.31 -0.92 24.25
CA TRP A 217 0.73 0.05 24.59
C TRP A 217 1.61 0.42 23.39
N ARG A 218 1.89 -0.53 22.50
CA ARG A 218 2.62 -0.26 21.25
C ARG A 218 1.82 0.62 20.30
N TYR A 219 0.55 0.29 20.06
CA TYR A 219 -0.35 1.09 19.22
C TYR A 219 -0.57 2.49 19.81
N PHE A 220 -0.71 2.61 21.14
CA PHE A 220 -0.88 3.90 21.80
C PHE A 220 0.36 4.78 21.67
N ARG A 221 1.57 4.22 21.76
CA ARG A 221 2.84 4.96 21.56
C ARG A 221 3.07 5.36 20.10
N SER A 222 2.51 4.60 19.17
CA SER A 222 2.66 4.82 17.73
C SER A 222 1.40 5.46 17.13
N PHE A 223 0.56 6.12 17.94
CA PHE A 223 -0.70 6.72 17.50
C PHE A 223 -0.51 8.20 17.14
N PRO A 224 -0.93 8.66 15.95
CA PRO A 224 -1.52 7.90 14.84
C PRO A 224 -0.49 7.00 14.15
N SER A 225 -0.82 5.72 13.91
CA SER A 225 0.06 4.85 13.13
C SER A 225 -0.30 5.02 11.67
N PHE A 226 0.66 5.50 10.88
CA PHE A 226 0.62 5.45 9.44
C PHE A 226 1.37 4.20 8.97
N ASP A 227 1.44 4.00 7.65
CA ASP A 227 2.10 2.84 7.07
C ASP A 227 3.64 2.99 7.03
N ASP A 228 4.21 3.71 7.98
CA ASP A 228 5.65 4.03 8.05
C ASP A 228 6.46 2.76 8.32
N VAL A 229 7.70 2.78 7.82
CA VAL A 229 8.68 1.72 8.03
C VAL A 229 9.85 2.29 8.82
N ASP A 230 10.31 1.55 9.83
CA ASP A 230 11.57 1.83 10.52
C ASP A 230 12.74 1.48 9.59
N ILE A 231 13.20 2.47 8.81
CA ILE A 231 14.25 2.29 7.81
C ILE A 231 15.54 1.71 8.42
N PRO A 232 16.05 2.18 9.57
CA PRO A 232 17.19 1.55 10.23
C PRO A 232 16.98 0.08 10.56
N ALA A 233 15.82 -0.30 11.13
CA ALA A 233 15.53 -1.69 11.46
C ALA A 233 15.43 -2.56 10.20
N LEU A 234 14.81 -2.05 9.14
CA LEU A 234 14.72 -2.75 7.87
C LEU A 234 16.09 -2.90 7.18
N GLN A 235 16.94 -1.87 7.18
CA GLN A 235 18.29 -1.98 6.65
C GLN A 235 19.11 -3.03 7.42
N ALA A 236 19.05 -3.01 8.75
CA ALA A 236 19.71 -4.01 9.58
C ALA A 236 19.22 -5.43 9.24
N TYR A 237 17.92 -5.60 9.04
CA TYR A 237 17.36 -6.88 8.60
C TYR A 237 17.89 -7.33 7.23
N LEU A 238 17.99 -6.43 6.25
CA LEU A 238 18.55 -6.77 4.94
C LEU A 238 20.02 -7.16 5.04
N ASP A 239 20.80 -6.45 5.86
CA ASP A 239 22.23 -6.73 6.07
C ASP A 239 22.44 -8.09 6.74
N GLU A 240 21.63 -8.41 7.77
CA GLU A 240 21.67 -9.69 8.49
C GLU A 240 21.26 -10.88 7.61
N ASN A 241 20.39 -10.67 6.62
CA ASN A 241 19.86 -11.72 5.75
C ASN A 241 20.40 -11.64 4.31
N ALA A 242 21.48 -10.87 4.07
CA ALA A 242 21.93 -10.51 2.72
C ALA A 242 22.24 -11.74 1.85
N ASP A 243 22.96 -12.72 2.39
CA ASP A 243 23.34 -13.94 1.65
C ASP A 243 22.10 -14.78 1.27
N ASP A 244 21.15 -14.93 2.20
CA ASP A 244 19.92 -15.69 1.97
C ASP A 244 18.99 -14.97 0.98
N LEU A 245 18.88 -13.65 1.09
CA LEU A 245 18.12 -12.81 0.18
C LEU A 245 18.72 -12.83 -1.23
N ALA A 246 20.03 -12.64 -1.36
CA ALA A 246 20.73 -12.69 -2.64
C ALA A 246 20.64 -14.09 -3.27
N GLY A 247 20.77 -15.15 -2.47
CA GLY A 247 20.62 -16.53 -2.91
C GLY A 247 19.21 -16.87 -3.39
N PHE A 248 18.18 -16.37 -2.72
CA PHE A 248 16.78 -16.66 -3.06
C PHE A 248 16.22 -15.76 -4.16
N LEU A 249 16.46 -14.45 -4.11
CA LEU A 249 15.94 -13.47 -5.07
C LEU A 249 16.78 -13.42 -6.35
N GLY A 250 18.05 -13.80 -6.26
CA GLY A 250 19.07 -13.55 -7.27
C GLY A 250 19.65 -12.13 -7.17
N SER A 251 20.89 -11.97 -7.64
CA SER A 251 21.67 -10.73 -7.50
C SER A 251 20.98 -9.49 -8.05
N LYS A 252 20.27 -9.62 -9.18
CA LYS A 252 19.54 -8.50 -9.80
C LYS A 252 18.43 -7.98 -8.89
N ARG A 253 17.53 -8.87 -8.44
CA ARG A 253 16.38 -8.48 -7.60
C ARG A 253 16.81 -8.03 -6.21
N PHE A 254 17.89 -8.61 -5.67
CA PHE A 254 18.46 -8.14 -4.42
C PHE A 254 19.03 -6.71 -4.55
N SER A 255 19.76 -6.42 -5.62
CA SER A 255 20.24 -5.06 -5.89
C SER A 255 19.09 -4.07 -6.13
N GLU A 256 18.01 -4.50 -6.79
CA GLU A 256 16.78 -3.70 -6.93
C GLU A 256 16.13 -3.43 -5.56
N LEU A 257 16.06 -4.42 -4.67
CA LEU A 257 15.55 -4.26 -3.30
C LEU A 257 16.39 -3.24 -2.50
N GLU A 258 17.72 -3.31 -2.57
CA GLU A 258 18.60 -2.33 -1.92
C GLU A 258 18.40 -0.92 -2.48
N SER A 259 18.20 -0.80 -3.80
CA SER A 259 17.91 0.48 -4.45
C SER A 259 16.54 1.02 -4.02
N ASP A 260 15.52 0.17 -4.00
CA ASP A 260 14.16 0.52 -3.59
C ASP A 260 14.12 0.97 -2.11
N LEU A 261 14.94 0.36 -1.24
CA LEU A 261 15.06 0.79 0.16
C LEU A 261 15.67 2.19 0.29
N LYS A 262 16.72 2.51 -0.50
CA LYS A 262 17.32 3.86 -0.50
C LYS A 262 16.34 4.92 -0.97
N GLU A 263 15.57 4.62 -2.01
CA GLU A 263 14.54 5.52 -2.51
C GLU A 263 13.37 5.65 -1.53
N LEU A 264 13.01 4.58 -0.83
CA LEU A 264 12.01 4.62 0.25
C LEU A 264 12.47 5.56 1.37
N ASP A 265 13.72 5.43 1.84
CA ASP A 265 14.29 6.31 2.88
C ASP A 265 14.24 7.78 2.44
N ALA A 266 14.71 8.07 1.23
CA ALA A 266 14.70 9.43 0.69
C ALA A 266 13.28 10.01 0.60
N ALA A 267 12.31 9.23 0.09
CA ALA A 267 10.93 9.66 -0.05
C ALA A 267 10.23 9.85 1.30
N GLN A 268 10.40 8.91 2.23
CA GLN A 268 9.80 8.95 3.57
C GLN A 268 10.39 10.11 4.37
N SER A 269 11.72 10.26 4.39
CA SER A 269 12.41 11.38 5.04
C SER A 269 11.96 12.74 4.49
N ALA A 270 11.84 12.87 3.16
CA ALA A 270 11.36 14.09 2.53
C ALA A 270 9.91 14.41 2.96
N TRP A 271 9.04 13.40 2.98
CA TRP A 271 7.65 13.55 3.39
C TRP A 271 7.49 13.87 4.89
N GLU A 272 8.26 13.24 5.76
CA GLU A 272 8.26 13.49 7.21
C GLU A 272 8.81 14.86 7.57
N SER A 273 9.81 15.35 6.82
CA SER A 273 10.42 16.67 7.05
C SER A 273 9.49 17.85 6.75
N MET A 274 8.42 17.65 5.98
CA MET A 274 7.50 18.73 5.63
C MET A 274 6.65 19.16 6.83
N SER A 275 6.57 20.47 7.04
CA SER A 275 5.65 21.01 8.04
C SER A 275 4.20 20.74 7.63
N ARG A 276 3.29 20.72 8.62
CA ARG A 276 1.84 20.60 8.35
C ARG A 276 1.34 21.68 7.38
N THR A 277 1.88 22.90 7.50
CA THR A 277 1.57 24.02 6.62
C THR A 277 2.03 23.76 5.18
N ASP A 278 3.24 23.24 4.99
CA ASP A 278 3.76 22.94 3.65
C ASP A 278 2.95 21.83 2.98
N LYS A 279 2.59 20.78 3.73
CA LYS A 279 1.70 19.72 3.25
C LYS A 279 0.35 20.29 2.82
N TYR A 280 -0.23 21.21 3.60
CA TYR A 280 -1.50 21.85 3.27
C TYR A 280 -1.40 22.77 2.03
N ILE A 281 -0.34 23.58 1.94
CA ILE A 281 -0.11 24.49 0.80
C ILE A 281 0.07 23.68 -0.49
N LYS A 282 0.96 22.68 -0.49
CA LYS A 282 1.18 21.79 -1.65
C LYS A 282 -0.14 21.16 -2.12
N SER A 283 -0.89 20.55 -1.20
CA SER A 283 -2.18 19.92 -1.54
C SER A 283 -3.20 20.92 -2.06
N SER A 284 -3.23 22.15 -1.52
CA SER A 284 -4.18 23.18 -1.95
C SER A 284 -3.83 23.71 -3.34
N LEU A 285 -2.53 23.88 -3.64
CA LEU A 285 -2.04 24.27 -4.96
C LEU A 285 -2.36 23.21 -6.01
N GLU A 286 -2.12 21.93 -5.71
CA GLU A 286 -2.42 20.80 -6.60
C GLU A 286 -3.91 20.66 -6.87
N LYS A 287 -4.76 20.96 -5.87
CA LYS A 287 -6.23 21.03 -6.01
C LYS A 287 -6.73 22.34 -6.61
N GLY A 288 -5.84 23.31 -6.85
CA GLY A 288 -6.16 24.59 -7.51
C GLY A 288 -7.05 25.48 -6.68
N ASN A 289 -7.06 25.25 -5.37
CA ASN A 289 -7.70 26.11 -4.40
C ASN A 289 -6.72 27.25 -4.09
N TYR A 290 -6.73 28.28 -4.94
CA TYR A 290 -5.99 29.51 -4.70
C TYR A 290 -6.79 30.34 -3.70
N TYR A 291 -6.39 30.31 -2.42
CA TYR A 291 -6.82 31.33 -1.48
C TYR A 291 -5.92 32.55 -1.68
N CYS A 292 -6.43 33.56 -2.38
CA CYS A 292 -5.88 34.92 -2.38
C CYS A 292 -6.34 35.67 -1.13
#